data_AF-A0A519VG59-F1
#
_entry.id   AF-A0A519VG59-F1
#
_cell.length_a   1.000
_cell.length_b   1.000
_cell.length_c   1.000
_cell.angle_alpha   90.00
_cell.angle_beta   90.00
_cell.angle_gamma   90.00
#
_symmetry.space_group_name_H-M   'P 1'
#
loop_
_entity.id
_entity.type
_entity.pdbx_description
1 polymer ?
#
loop_
_entity_poly.entity_id
_entity_poly.type
_entity_poly.pdbx_seq_one_letter_code
_entity_poly.pdbx_strand_id
1 'polypeptide(L)'
;MSDSPHARLAALADPLAAPADQLPRLRKLLETLLRADYKRRKAPFGNLFQAIGGTCYSLELPSALRDQLQDLRVAANLVLHESYLGTAAEVAAGFGAVAALLQVIAGEPYTGPWPPQPTELAELAEAAASPAATSAAPARAALSADPRAVWRVQVLHADLPTGVITVEMSTPADGRPVGPFQLELPAAYEGLLLAAAALHPALNLIGPVELPGNRVRPRRVVLEPDYLISVTTLAECAQRDGTYGELALLKAFLPDETSRSLVVGNLVNRLLDEEVSHAAQQVVGRQAQVAAAVALLRAATPAAEPQPVASPAPAADFDLEHFLTKKLFRAEPLTLSTLPEFQTRNGVPELLDDLRRHHRTLRQAQRQGFAAQSRTGYQQQPLRLVDCFLEPTFLSATYGLQGRLDLLHESPTGYDLVELKSSVKVPTAEPWTNHAAQAQLYRLLLESVFGADGETAGRGRTSILYSNAADDQPAVRPVIQNQDFVDQLLAARNQLVGTELQLARATTPSQVKKLLLPVLQPNLAALPSFGR
;
A
#
# COMPACT_ATOMS: atom_id res chain seq x y z
N MET A 1 -6.98 45.70 4.95
CA MET A 1 -8.09 45.01 4.25
C MET A 1 -8.50 43.85 5.13
N SER A 2 -9.77 43.77 5.49
CA SER A 2 -10.33 43.01 6.62
C SER A 2 -9.92 41.54 6.66
N ASP A 3 -9.43 41.08 7.82
CA ASP A 3 -9.02 39.71 8.10
C ASP A 3 -10.24 38.81 8.40
N SER A 4 -11.27 38.86 7.54
CA SER A 4 -12.50 38.10 7.72
C SER A 4 -12.36 36.69 7.11
N PRO A 5 -12.98 35.65 7.70
CA PRO A 5 -12.97 34.30 7.13
C PRO A 5 -13.55 34.25 5.71
N HIS A 6 -14.53 35.10 5.41
CA HIS A 6 -15.09 35.28 4.07
C HIS A 6 -14.05 35.81 3.07
N ALA A 7 -13.22 36.77 3.46
CA ALA A 7 -12.14 37.28 2.60
C ALA A 7 -11.04 36.22 2.37
N ARG A 8 -10.73 35.42 3.40
CA ARG A 8 -9.78 34.30 3.27
C ARG A 8 -10.31 33.18 2.37
N LEU A 9 -11.61 32.90 2.41
CA LEU A 9 -12.24 31.94 1.49
C LEU A 9 -12.24 32.50 0.05
N ALA A 10 -12.57 33.77 -0.15
CA ALA A 10 -12.55 34.41 -1.46
C ALA A 10 -11.17 34.40 -2.14
N ALA A 11 -10.09 34.54 -1.37
CA ALA A 11 -8.73 34.44 -1.87
C ALA A 11 -8.36 33.03 -2.40
N LEU A 12 -9.17 32.01 -2.11
CA LEU A 12 -8.94 30.63 -2.55
C LEU A 12 -9.75 30.26 -3.81
N ALA A 13 -10.56 31.17 -4.34
CA ALA A 13 -11.34 30.98 -5.56
C ALA A 13 -10.55 31.27 -6.85
N ASP A 14 -9.22 31.40 -6.77
CA ASP A 14 -8.36 31.69 -7.93
C ASP A 14 -8.42 30.54 -8.97
N PRO A 15 -8.92 30.79 -10.19
CA PRO A 15 -9.04 29.75 -11.22
C PRO A 15 -7.69 29.31 -11.80
N LEU A 16 -6.61 30.07 -11.58
CA LEU A 16 -5.27 29.76 -12.09
C LEU A 16 -4.40 29.01 -11.07
N ALA A 17 -4.84 28.89 -9.83
CA ALA A 17 -4.09 28.20 -8.79
C ALA A 17 -4.22 26.68 -8.95
N ALA A 18 -3.11 25.96 -8.76
CA ALA A 18 -3.12 24.51 -8.82
C ALA A 18 -3.93 23.90 -7.65
N PRO A 19 -4.68 22.80 -7.87
CA PRO A 19 -5.40 22.13 -6.78
C PRO A 19 -4.50 21.72 -5.61
N ALA A 20 -3.25 21.35 -5.89
CA ALA A 20 -2.21 21.05 -4.91
C ALA A 20 -1.88 22.24 -3.98
N ASP A 21 -2.09 23.48 -4.43
CA ASP A 21 -1.90 24.67 -3.61
C ASP A 21 -3.18 25.07 -2.85
N GLN A 22 -4.35 24.78 -3.42
CA GLN A 22 -5.65 25.20 -2.90
C GLN A 22 -6.16 24.29 -1.77
N LEU A 23 -6.11 22.97 -1.96
CA LEU A 23 -6.64 21.99 -1.00
C LEU A 23 -6.01 22.13 0.41
N PRO A 24 -4.68 22.29 0.57
CA PRO A 24 -4.07 22.51 1.88
C PRO A 24 -4.52 23.81 2.56
N ARG A 25 -4.72 24.87 1.77
CA ARG A 25 -5.17 26.19 2.28
C ARG A 25 -6.63 26.14 2.70
N LEU A 26 -7.49 25.44 1.96
CA LEU A 26 -8.88 25.16 2.33
C LEU A 26 -8.96 24.37 3.64
N ARG A 27 -8.16 23.30 3.78
CA ARG A 27 -8.07 22.54 5.04
C ARG A 27 -7.62 23.42 6.22
N LYS A 28 -6.63 24.28 6.02
CA LYS A 28 -6.14 25.20 7.06
C LYS A 28 -7.22 26.21 7.49
N LEU A 29 -8.01 26.71 6.53
CA LEU A 29 -9.15 27.58 6.82
C LEU A 29 -10.23 26.83 7.61
N LEU A 30 -10.58 25.60 7.20
CA LEU A 30 -11.50 24.73 7.93
C LEU A 30 -11.04 24.52 9.38
N GLU A 31 -9.77 24.15 9.59
CA GLU A 31 -9.22 23.97 10.94
C GLU A 31 -9.32 25.25 11.77
N THR A 32 -9.05 26.41 11.17
CA THR A 32 -9.17 27.70 11.85
C THR A 32 -10.61 27.99 12.29
N LEU A 33 -11.59 27.71 11.43
CA LEU A 33 -13.01 27.88 11.73
C LEU A 33 -13.45 26.97 12.88
N LEU A 34 -13.07 25.69 12.82
CA LEU A 34 -13.43 24.72 13.86
C LEU A 34 -12.76 25.05 15.20
N ARG A 35 -11.49 25.49 15.20
CA ARG A 35 -10.82 25.94 16.43
C ARG A 35 -11.53 27.14 17.05
N ALA A 36 -12.00 28.08 16.25
CA ALA A 36 -12.76 29.23 16.71
C ALA A 36 -14.13 28.82 17.31
N ASP A 37 -14.84 27.90 16.67
CA ASP A 37 -16.10 27.35 17.15
C ASP A 37 -15.94 26.57 18.47
N TYR A 38 -14.98 25.64 18.57
CA TYR A 38 -14.71 24.90 19.80
C TYR A 38 -14.31 25.83 20.95
N LYS A 39 -13.53 26.87 20.66
CA LYS A 39 -13.19 27.92 21.64
C LYS A 39 -14.44 28.67 22.11
N ARG A 40 -15.36 29.01 21.19
CA ARG A 40 -16.64 29.68 21.52
C ARG A 40 -17.53 28.80 22.40
N ARG A 41 -17.59 27.49 22.11
CA ARG A 41 -18.36 26.49 22.88
C ARG A 41 -17.67 26.02 24.18
N LYS A 42 -16.46 26.50 24.46
CA LYS A 42 -15.60 26.04 25.58
C LYS A 42 -15.39 24.51 25.57
N ALA A 43 -15.31 23.91 24.38
CA ALA A 43 -15.09 22.48 24.18
C ALA A 43 -13.60 22.18 23.88
N PRO A 44 -13.06 21.01 24.31
CA PRO A 44 -11.69 20.63 23.99
C PRO A 44 -11.54 20.32 22.49
N PHE A 45 -10.53 20.89 21.85
CA PHE A 45 -10.22 20.61 20.44
C PHE A 45 -9.26 19.41 20.36
N GLY A 46 -9.76 18.27 19.88
CA GLY A 46 -8.97 17.07 19.61
C GLY A 46 -8.21 17.18 18.29
N ASN A 47 -8.42 16.21 17.39
CA ASN A 47 -7.91 16.27 16.02
C ASN A 47 -8.97 16.81 15.04
N LEU A 48 -8.55 17.13 13.81
CA LEU A 48 -9.44 17.75 12.82
C LEU A 48 -10.62 16.83 12.43
N PHE A 49 -10.41 15.51 12.36
CA PHE A 49 -11.49 14.54 12.08
C PHE A 49 -12.58 14.58 13.15
N GLN A 50 -12.19 14.50 14.42
CA GLN A 50 -13.10 14.60 15.57
C GLN A 50 -13.77 15.98 15.64
N ALA A 51 -13.01 17.04 15.32
CA ALA A 51 -13.52 18.40 15.31
C ALA A 51 -14.65 18.59 14.29
N ILE A 52 -14.50 18.06 13.07
CA ILE A 52 -15.54 18.06 12.04
C ILE A 52 -16.77 17.31 12.54
N GLY A 53 -16.60 16.06 12.98
CA GLY A 53 -17.71 15.23 13.47
C GLY A 53 -18.49 15.88 14.62
N GLY A 54 -17.79 16.39 15.63
CA GLY A 54 -18.41 17.04 16.78
C GLY A 54 -19.11 18.36 16.46
N THR A 55 -18.61 19.14 15.49
CA THR A 55 -19.26 20.38 15.05
C THR A 55 -20.52 20.09 14.25
N CYS A 56 -20.45 19.16 13.29
CA CYS A 56 -21.62 18.75 12.51
C CYS A 56 -22.72 18.18 13.40
N TYR A 57 -22.35 17.38 14.42
CA TYR A 57 -23.31 16.88 15.40
C TYR A 57 -23.92 18.01 16.24
N SER A 58 -23.11 18.91 16.78
CA SER A 58 -23.59 19.98 17.69
C SER A 58 -24.46 21.03 16.98
N LEU A 59 -24.24 21.24 15.68
CA LEU A 59 -24.99 22.20 14.86
C LEU A 59 -26.07 21.52 13.99
N GLU A 60 -26.35 20.23 14.24
CA GLU A 60 -27.34 19.43 13.50
C GLU A 60 -27.19 19.51 11.96
N LEU A 61 -25.95 19.50 11.48
CA LEU A 61 -25.65 19.61 10.05
C LEU A 61 -25.93 18.30 9.31
N PRO A 62 -26.34 18.36 8.03
CA PRO A 62 -26.56 17.18 7.20
C PRO A 62 -25.32 16.28 7.13
N SER A 63 -25.52 14.96 7.09
CA SER A 63 -24.42 13.99 6.93
C SER A 63 -23.60 14.24 5.67
N ALA A 64 -24.24 14.62 4.57
CA ALA A 64 -23.57 14.97 3.32
C ALA A 64 -22.53 16.09 3.48
N LEU A 65 -22.82 17.12 4.32
CA LEU A 65 -21.87 18.19 4.57
C LEU A 65 -20.70 17.71 5.45
N ARG A 66 -20.97 16.82 6.42
CA ARG A 66 -19.93 16.18 7.23
C ARG A 66 -18.98 15.38 6.33
N ASP A 67 -19.51 14.60 5.41
CA ASP A 67 -18.73 13.76 4.50
C ASP A 67 -17.85 14.63 3.59
N GLN A 68 -18.42 15.67 2.98
CA GLN A 68 -17.66 16.62 2.15
C GLN A 68 -16.51 17.33 2.90
N LEU A 69 -16.72 17.68 4.18
CA LEU A 69 -15.66 18.27 5.02
C LEU A 69 -14.57 17.25 5.37
N GLN A 70 -14.93 15.97 5.56
CA GLN A 70 -13.96 14.89 5.75
C GLN A 70 -13.19 14.59 4.47
N ASP A 71 -13.84 14.60 3.32
CA ASP A 71 -13.22 14.43 2.01
C ASP A 71 -12.22 15.54 1.72
N LEU A 72 -12.57 16.81 1.99
CA LEU A 72 -11.62 17.92 1.93
C LEU A 72 -10.40 17.68 2.84
N ARG A 73 -10.62 17.24 4.09
CA ARG A 73 -9.52 16.94 5.02
C ARG A 73 -8.61 15.85 4.44
N VAL A 74 -9.19 14.79 3.87
CA VAL A 74 -8.45 13.67 3.28
C VAL A 74 -7.69 14.12 2.04
N ALA A 75 -8.35 14.74 1.06
CA ALA A 75 -7.73 15.23 -0.17
C ALA A 75 -6.57 16.20 0.13
N ALA A 76 -6.77 17.15 1.04
CA ALA A 76 -5.71 18.06 1.46
C ALA A 76 -4.55 17.35 2.18
N ASN A 77 -4.81 16.29 2.93
CA ASN A 77 -3.76 15.48 3.54
C ASN A 77 -2.98 14.67 2.49
N LEU A 78 -3.66 14.11 1.48
CA LEU A 78 -3.00 13.42 0.36
C LEU A 78 -2.08 14.39 -0.40
N VAL A 79 -2.54 15.62 -0.64
CA VAL A 79 -1.72 16.67 -1.26
C VAL A 79 -0.50 17.00 -0.39
N LEU A 80 -0.69 17.16 0.92
CA LEU A 80 0.37 17.53 1.85
C LEU A 80 1.37 16.41 2.16
N HIS A 81 0.96 15.14 2.05
CA HIS A 81 1.71 14.02 2.61
C HIS A 81 2.04 12.91 1.59
N GLU A 82 1.35 12.86 0.45
CA GLU A 82 1.42 11.74 -0.50
C GLU A 82 1.68 12.21 -1.95
N SER A 83 2.14 13.45 -2.15
CA SER A 83 2.43 14.04 -3.48
C SER A 83 1.24 13.98 -4.46
N TYR A 84 0.02 13.94 -3.93
CA TYR A 84 -1.19 13.99 -4.72
C TYR A 84 -1.38 15.39 -5.30
N LEU A 85 -1.68 15.50 -6.60
CA LEU A 85 -1.86 16.80 -7.26
C LEU A 85 -3.21 17.46 -6.95
N GLY A 86 -4.20 16.70 -6.47
CA GLY A 86 -5.57 17.17 -6.33
C GLY A 86 -6.28 17.37 -7.68
N THR A 87 -7.60 17.51 -7.62
CA THR A 87 -8.44 17.83 -8.78
C THR A 87 -9.23 19.11 -8.56
N ALA A 88 -9.60 19.79 -9.65
CA ALA A 88 -10.46 20.98 -9.58
C ALA A 88 -11.84 20.65 -8.97
N ALA A 89 -12.35 19.43 -9.17
CA ALA A 89 -13.60 18.97 -8.58
C ALA A 89 -13.50 18.87 -7.04
N GLU A 90 -12.40 18.34 -6.51
CA GLU A 90 -12.18 18.29 -5.06
C GLU A 90 -12.02 19.69 -4.45
N VAL A 91 -11.37 20.61 -5.17
CA VAL A 91 -11.28 22.02 -4.77
C VAL A 91 -12.66 22.64 -4.72
N ALA A 92 -13.48 22.49 -5.76
CA ALA A 92 -14.83 23.05 -5.81
C ALA A 92 -15.74 22.46 -4.72
N ALA A 93 -15.72 21.15 -4.53
CA ALA A 93 -16.48 20.47 -3.49
C ALA A 93 -16.04 20.89 -2.09
N GLY A 94 -14.73 20.91 -1.83
CA GLY A 94 -14.17 21.34 -0.55
C GLY A 94 -14.42 22.82 -0.25
N PHE A 95 -14.34 23.68 -1.27
CA PHE A 95 -14.69 25.09 -1.17
C PHE A 95 -16.16 25.27 -0.79
N GLY A 96 -17.06 24.59 -1.48
CA GLY A 96 -18.50 24.63 -1.19
C GLY A 96 -18.82 24.14 0.23
N ALA A 97 -18.17 23.07 0.68
CA ALA A 97 -18.33 22.56 2.04
C ALA A 97 -17.87 23.56 3.11
N VAL A 98 -16.72 24.23 2.90
CA VAL A 98 -16.24 25.28 3.81
C VAL A 98 -17.14 26.51 3.78
N ALA A 99 -17.67 26.90 2.62
CA ALA A 99 -18.63 28.00 2.48
C ALA A 99 -19.93 27.71 3.25
N ALA A 100 -20.47 26.49 3.11
CA ALA A 100 -21.68 26.06 3.81
C ALA A 100 -21.48 26.02 5.34
N LEU A 101 -20.34 25.48 5.80
CA LEU A 101 -20.00 25.52 7.23
C LEU A 101 -19.83 26.95 7.73
N LEU A 102 -19.18 27.82 6.95
CA LEU A 102 -18.98 29.22 7.30
C LEU A 102 -20.32 29.96 7.42
N GLN A 103 -21.27 29.71 6.52
CA GLN A 103 -22.62 30.28 6.60
C GLN A 103 -23.30 29.92 7.92
N VAL A 104 -23.19 28.67 8.37
CA VAL A 104 -23.81 28.26 9.64
C VAL A 104 -23.10 28.88 10.85
N ILE A 105 -21.76 28.96 10.83
CA ILE A 105 -20.98 29.50 11.97
C ILE A 105 -21.09 31.03 12.06
N ALA A 106 -21.12 31.73 10.92
CA ALA A 106 -21.12 33.19 10.83
C ALA A 106 -22.52 33.80 10.71
N GLY A 107 -23.53 33.03 10.27
CA GLY A 107 -24.91 33.48 10.10
C GLY A 107 -25.17 34.27 8.79
N GLU A 108 -24.17 34.43 7.93
CA GLU A 108 -24.27 35.15 6.66
C GLU A 108 -23.83 34.24 5.50
N PRO A 109 -24.54 34.22 4.35
CA PRO A 109 -24.15 33.42 3.21
C PRO A 109 -22.88 33.97 2.54
N TYR A 110 -22.05 33.07 1.99
CA TYR A 110 -20.89 33.47 1.21
C TYR A 110 -21.31 34.08 -0.15
N THR A 111 -20.94 35.34 -0.38
CA THR A 111 -21.28 36.12 -1.60
C THR A 111 -20.07 36.43 -2.49
N GLY A 112 -18.91 35.86 -2.18
CA GLY A 112 -17.68 36.08 -2.94
C GLY A 112 -17.56 35.20 -4.20
N PRO A 113 -16.44 35.29 -4.92
CA PRO A 113 -16.17 34.47 -6.10
C PRO A 113 -16.11 32.98 -5.75
N TRP A 114 -16.57 32.12 -6.66
CA TRP A 114 -16.49 30.67 -6.54
C TRP A 114 -15.40 30.12 -7.48
N PRO A 115 -14.71 29.03 -7.10
CA PRO A 115 -13.83 28.33 -8.04
C PRO A 115 -14.67 27.77 -9.20
N PRO A 116 -14.10 27.72 -10.41
CA PRO A 116 -14.84 27.28 -11.60
C PRO A 116 -15.29 25.83 -11.44
N GLN A 117 -16.55 25.56 -11.81
CA GLN A 117 -17.12 24.21 -11.75
C GLN A 117 -16.43 23.30 -12.77
N PRO A 118 -16.36 21.97 -12.54
CA PRO A 118 -15.75 21.02 -13.49
C PRO A 118 -16.34 21.11 -14.91
N THR A 119 -17.63 21.44 -15.02
CA THR A 119 -18.33 21.70 -16.29
C THR A 119 -17.83 22.98 -16.98
N GLU A 120 -17.58 24.06 -16.23
CA GLU A 120 -17.07 25.33 -16.79
C GLU A 120 -15.62 25.21 -17.25
N LEU A 121 -14.80 24.41 -16.55
CA LEU A 121 -13.43 24.08 -16.98
C LEU A 121 -13.41 23.19 -18.22
N ALA A 122 -14.37 22.27 -18.36
CA ALA A 122 -14.56 21.47 -19.56
C ALA A 122 -15.01 22.34 -20.74
N GLU A 123 -15.93 23.29 -20.54
CA GLU A 123 -16.37 24.25 -21.56
C GLU A 123 -15.25 25.21 -21.99
N LEU A 124 -14.38 25.66 -21.06
CA LEU A 124 -13.21 26.47 -21.38
C LEU A 124 -12.11 25.68 -22.11
N ALA A 125 -11.97 24.39 -21.82
CA ALA A 125 -11.07 23.49 -22.53
C ALA A 125 -11.61 23.11 -23.93
N GLU A 126 -12.93 22.93 -24.06
CA GLU A 126 -13.62 22.74 -25.34
C GLU A 126 -13.61 24.02 -26.19
N ALA A 127 -13.72 25.22 -25.60
CA ALA A 127 -13.63 26.47 -26.34
C ALA A 127 -12.24 26.74 -26.95
N ALA A 128 -11.17 26.11 -26.40
CA ALA A 128 -9.83 26.14 -26.94
C ALA A 128 -9.58 25.07 -28.03
N ALA A 129 -10.50 24.12 -28.21
CA ALA A 129 -10.41 23.04 -29.18
C ALA A 129 -11.57 23.14 -30.18
N SER A 130 -11.27 23.55 -31.42
CA SER A 130 -12.26 23.63 -32.50
C SER A 130 -13.07 22.32 -32.65
N PRO A 131 -14.39 22.37 -32.93
CA PRO A 131 -15.31 21.31 -32.53
C PRO A 131 -15.57 20.28 -33.65
N ALA A 132 -15.73 19.02 -33.25
CA ALA A 132 -16.45 18.03 -34.06
C ALA A 132 -17.26 17.09 -33.15
N ALA A 133 -18.55 16.94 -33.51
CA ALA A 133 -19.50 15.91 -33.10
C ALA A 133 -20.32 16.07 -31.79
N THR A 134 -21.43 16.81 -31.93
CA THR A 134 -22.84 16.38 -31.72
C THR A 134 -23.26 15.57 -30.46
N SER A 135 -23.93 16.29 -29.54
CA SER A 135 -25.24 15.99 -28.90
C SER A 135 -25.65 14.53 -28.59
N ALA A 136 -25.80 14.22 -27.30
CA ALA A 136 -26.86 13.32 -26.80
C ALA A 136 -27.30 13.71 -25.36
N ALA A 137 -28.61 13.59 -25.11
CA ALA A 137 -29.40 14.05 -23.97
C ALA A 137 -29.10 13.34 -22.62
N PRO A 138 -29.71 13.76 -21.48
CA PRO A 138 -29.09 13.65 -20.15
C PRO A 138 -29.13 12.20 -19.62
N ALA A 139 -27.94 11.67 -19.34
CA ALA A 139 -27.80 10.41 -18.64
C ALA A 139 -28.25 10.58 -17.18
N ARG A 140 -29.12 9.66 -16.75
CA ARG A 140 -29.42 9.39 -15.34
C ARG A 140 -28.13 9.42 -14.52
N ALA A 141 -28.19 10.14 -13.39
CA ALA A 141 -27.11 10.25 -12.42
C ALA A 141 -26.40 8.90 -12.20
N ALA A 142 -25.14 8.83 -12.62
CA ALA A 142 -24.27 7.71 -12.30
C ALA A 142 -24.20 7.60 -10.78
N LEU A 143 -24.67 6.47 -10.24
CA LEU A 143 -24.38 6.08 -8.87
C LEU A 143 -22.85 6.14 -8.71
N SER A 144 -22.38 6.92 -7.74
CA SER A 144 -20.96 7.04 -7.40
C SER A 144 -20.37 5.63 -7.25
N ALA A 145 -19.47 5.26 -8.16
CA ALA A 145 -18.87 3.94 -8.17
C ALA A 145 -17.93 3.80 -6.96
N ASP A 146 -18.15 2.80 -6.12
CA ASP A 146 -17.23 2.48 -5.05
C ASP A 146 -15.95 1.88 -5.65
N PRO A 147 -14.79 2.57 -5.57
CA PRO A 147 -13.53 2.08 -6.14
C PRO A 147 -13.01 0.82 -5.43
N ARG A 148 -13.60 0.44 -4.29
CA ARG A 148 -13.27 -0.77 -3.51
C ARG A 148 -14.23 -1.92 -3.78
N ALA A 149 -15.33 -1.71 -4.49
CA ALA A 149 -16.27 -2.78 -4.80
C ALA A 149 -15.58 -3.88 -5.59
N VAL A 150 -15.85 -5.13 -5.22
CA VAL A 150 -15.35 -6.32 -5.91
C VAL A 150 -16.55 -7.11 -6.41
N TRP A 151 -16.65 -7.27 -7.73
CA TRP A 151 -17.68 -8.10 -8.37
C TRP A 151 -17.04 -9.36 -8.91
N ARG A 152 -17.57 -10.51 -8.49
CA ARG A 152 -17.17 -11.80 -9.02
C ARG A 152 -18.07 -12.17 -10.19
N VAL A 153 -17.48 -12.43 -11.35
CA VAL A 153 -18.17 -12.70 -12.60
C VAL A 153 -17.62 -13.95 -13.27
N GLN A 154 -18.44 -14.60 -14.10
CA GLN A 154 -18.04 -15.70 -14.95
C GLN A 154 -17.97 -15.23 -16.41
N VAL A 155 -16.89 -15.58 -17.13
CA VAL A 155 -16.83 -15.36 -18.58
C VAL A 155 -17.73 -16.37 -19.28
N LEU A 156 -18.73 -15.86 -19.99
CA LEU A 156 -19.61 -16.68 -20.82
C LEU A 156 -19.03 -16.83 -22.24
N HIS A 157 -18.59 -15.73 -22.82
CA HIS A 157 -18.04 -15.70 -24.17
C HIS A 157 -16.99 -14.59 -24.32
N ALA A 158 -15.97 -14.82 -25.13
CA ALA A 158 -14.99 -13.80 -25.52
C ALA A 158 -14.71 -13.93 -27.02
N ASP A 159 -15.00 -12.86 -27.75
CA ASP A 159 -14.87 -12.78 -29.20
C ASP A 159 -13.55 -12.11 -29.57
N LEU A 160 -12.62 -12.90 -30.11
CA LEU A 160 -11.28 -12.43 -30.47
C LEU A 160 -11.28 -11.35 -31.58
N PRO A 161 -12.02 -11.51 -32.69
CA PRO A 161 -12.17 -10.47 -33.72
C PRO A 161 -12.63 -9.10 -33.21
N THR A 162 -13.62 -9.06 -32.31
CA THR A 162 -14.22 -7.80 -31.85
C THR A 162 -13.64 -7.29 -30.54
N GLY A 163 -12.92 -8.14 -29.80
CA GLY A 163 -12.40 -7.85 -28.47
C GLY A 163 -13.46 -7.84 -27.37
N VAL A 164 -14.70 -8.23 -27.68
CA VAL A 164 -15.82 -8.17 -26.73
C VAL A 164 -15.80 -9.38 -25.81
N ILE A 165 -15.84 -9.13 -24.50
CA ILE A 165 -16.02 -10.16 -23.47
C ILE A 165 -17.40 -10.01 -22.88
N THR A 166 -18.19 -11.09 -22.89
CA THR A 166 -19.50 -11.17 -22.22
C THR A 166 -19.35 -11.97 -20.93
N VAL A 167 -19.77 -11.36 -19.83
CA VAL A 167 -19.69 -11.94 -18.49
C VAL A 167 -21.06 -11.89 -17.81
N GLU A 168 -21.21 -12.67 -16.76
CA GLU A 168 -22.38 -12.64 -15.88
C GLU A 168 -21.94 -12.70 -14.42
N MET A 169 -22.69 -12.09 -13.51
CA MET A 169 -22.42 -12.18 -12.08
C MET A 169 -22.43 -13.64 -11.62
N SER A 170 -21.37 -14.09 -10.94
CA SER A 170 -21.31 -15.46 -10.40
C SER A 170 -22.38 -15.70 -9.33
N THR A 171 -22.78 -14.64 -8.63
CA THR A 171 -23.89 -14.62 -7.68
C THR A 171 -24.72 -13.35 -7.89
N PRO A 172 -26.05 -13.45 -8.09
CA PRO A 172 -26.91 -12.28 -8.16
C PRO A 172 -26.82 -11.43 -6.88
N ALA A 173 -26.86 -10.10 -7.02
CA ALA A 173 -26.90 -9.17 -5.88
C ALA A 173 -27.58 -7.86 -6.29
N ASP A 174 -28.22 -7.21 -5.32
CA ASP A 174 -28.91 -5.93 -5.54
C ASP A 174 -27.92 -4.83 -5.99
N GLY A 175 -28.38 -3.99 -6.93
CA GLY A 175 -27.56 -2.91 -7.49
C GLY A 175 -26.42 -3.36 -8.39
N ARG A 176 -26.47 -4.61 -8.91
CA ARG A 176 -25.56 -5.14 -9.91
C ARG A 176 -26.33 -5.57 -11.17
N PRO A 177 -25.66 -5.73 -12.34
CA PRO A 177 -26.31 -6.18 -13.56
C PRO A 177 -27.03 -7.51 -13.38
N VAL A 178 -28.26 -7.57 -13.89
CA VAL A 178 -29.09 -8.78 -13.92
C VAL A 178 -28.92 -9.45 -15.27
N GLY A 179 -28.25 -10.60 -15.29
CA GLY A 179 -27.94 -11.36 -16.51
C GLY A 179 -26.61 -10.96 -17.18
N PRO A 180 -26.37 -11.41 -18.43
CA PRO A 180 -25.12 -11.15 -19.14
C PRO A 180 -24.90 -9.66 -19.47
N PHE A 181 -23.66 -9.20 -19.35
CA PHE A 181 -23.24 -7.85 -19.71
C PHE A 181 -21.85 -7.84 -20.36
N GLN A 182 -21.52 -6.75 -21.04
CA GLN A 182 -20.24 -6.61 -21.74
C GLN A 182 -19.17 -6.05 -20.80
N LEU A 183 -18.03 -6.73 -20.71
CA LEU A 183 -16.87 -6.27 -19.98
C LEU A 183 -15.95 -5.48 -20.91
N GLU A 184 -15.67 -4.24 -20.55
CA GLU A 184 -14.65 -3.43 -21.19
C GLU A 184 -13.35 -3.48 -20.37
N LEU A 185 -12.30 -4.04 -20.96
CA LEU A 185 -11.00 -4.17 -20.31
C LEU A 185 -10.24 -2.83 -20.32
N PRO A 186 -9.61 -2.43 -19.20
CA PRO A 186 -8.62 -1.36 -19.24
C PRO A 186 -7.40 -1.79 -20.05
N ALA A 187 -6.67 -0.81 -20.61
CA ALA A 187 -5.51 -1.05 -21.49
C ALA A 187 -4.47 -2.01 -20.89
N ALA A 188 -4.19 -1.90 -19.58
CA ALA A 188 -3.25 -2.77 -18.88
C ALA A 188 -3.65 -4.26 -18.90
N TYR A 189 -4.93 -4.58 -19.11
CA TYR A 189 -5.48 -5.94 -19.05
C TYR A 189 -5.90 -6.49 -20.42
N GLU A 190 -5.56 -5.83 -21.54
CA GLU A 190 -5.91 -6.29 -22.90
C GLU A 190 -5.48 -7.73 -23.20
N GLY A 191 -4.33 -8.16 -22.66
CA GLY A 191 -3.83 -9.52 -22.80
C GLY A 191 -4.74 -10.61 -22.22
N LEU A 192 -5.72 -10.24 -21.37
CA LEU A 192 -6.68 -11.17 -20.76
C LEU A 192 -7.65 -11.77 -21.78
N LEU A 193 -7.89 -11.10 -22.91
CA LEU A 193 -8.85 -11.57 -23.94
C LEU A 193 -8.56 -12.99 -24.44
N LEU A 194 -7.28 -13.31 -24.67
CA LEU A 194 -6.87 -14.65 -25.13
C LEU A 194 -7.18 -15.72 -24.10
N ALA A 195 -6.85 -15.45 -22.84
CA ALA A 195 -7.13 -16.38 -21.74
C ALA A 195 -8.64 -16.51 -21.50
N ALA A 196 -9.40 -15.42 -21.60
CA ALA A 196 -10.85 -15.43 -21.48
C ALA A 196 -11.52 -16.33 -22.54
N ALA A 197 -11.09 -16.22 -23.80
CA ALA A 197 -11.61 -17.04 -24.90
C ALA A 197 -11.21 -18.52 -24.78
N ALA A 198 -10.01 -18.81 -24.29
CA ALA A 198 -9.53 -20.19 -24.17
C ALA A 198 -10.10 -20.92 -22.94
N LEU A 199 -10.31 -20.20 -21.84
CA LEU A 199 -10.57 -20.81 -20.54
C LEU A 199 -12.00 -20.66 -20.04
N HIS A 200 -12.73 -19.63 -20.51
CA HIS A 200 -13.98 -19.17 -19.90
C HIS A 200 -13.86 -19.03 -18.37
N PRO A 201 -12.91 -18.22 -17.86
CA PRO A 201 -12.54 -18.20 -16.46
C PRO A 201 -13.53 -17.43 -15.57
N ALA A 202 -13.44 -17.64 -14.26
CA ALA A 202 -13.99 -16.70 -13.28
C ALA A 202 -13.09 -15.46 -13.18
N LEU A 203 -13.66 -14.27 -13.00
CA LEU A 203 -12.92 -13.02 -12.82
C LEU A 203 -13.40 -12.27 -11.57
N ASN A 204 -12.49 -11.58 -10.90
CA ASN A 204 -12.85 -10.48 -10.01
C ASN A 204 -12.65 -9.15 -10.75
N LEU A 205 -13.71 -8.33 -10.74
CA LEU A 205 -13.72 -6.96 -11.22
C LEU A 205 -13.60 -6.03 -10.00
N ILE A 206 -12.53 -5.26 -9.90
CA ILE A 206 -12.26 -4.37 -8.76
C ILE A 206 -12.50 -2.92 -9.19
N GLY A 207 -13.29 -2.19 -8.41
CA GLY A 207 -13.80 -0.86 -8.75
C GLY A 207 -14.59 -0.85 -10.05
N PRO A 208 -15.62 -1.71 -10.22
CA PRO A 208 -16.46 -1.72 -11.41
C PRO A 208 -17.27 -0.43 -11.53
N VAL A 209 -17.25 0.15 -12.74
CA VAL A 209 -18.09 1.28 -13.13
C VAL A 209 -19.03 0.83 -14.22
N GLU A 210 -20.34 0.97 -13.99
CA GLU A 210 -21.34 0.75 -15.02
C GLU A 210 -21.29 1.85 -16.08
N LEU A 211 -21.31 1.43 -17.34
CA LEU A 211 -21.32 2.29 -18.52
C LEU A 211 -22.65 2.15 -19.26
N PRO A 212 -23.02 3.13 -20.09
CA PRO A 212 -24.18 3.01 -20.96
C PRO A 212 -24.13 1.75 -21.84
N GLY A 213 -25.29 1.17 -22.13
CA GLY A 213 -25.40 0.01 -23.03
C GLY A 213 -25.06 -1.34 -22.41
N ASN A 214 -25.33 -1.52 -21.10
CA ASN A 214 -25.06 -2.78 -20.37
C ASN A 214 -23.58 -3.20 -20.44
N ARG A 215 -22.71 -2.21 -20.27
CA ARG A 215 -21.25 -2.37 -20.27
C ARG A 215 -20.71 -2.05 -18.88
N VAL A 216 -19.63 -2.70 -18.50
CA VAL A 216 -18.95 -2.45 -17.22
C VAL A 216 -17.46 -2.32 -17.50
N ARG A 217 -16.85 -1.26 -16.95
CA ARG A 217 -15.40 -1.06 -16.96
C ARG A 217 -14.88 -1.08 -15.52
N PRO A 218 -14.05 -2.06 -15.13
CA PRO A 218 -13.41 -2.08 -13.83
C PRO A 218 -12.13 -1.26 -13.81
N ARG A 219 -11.66 -0.91 -12.61
CA ARG A 219 -10.30 -0.39 -12.42
C ARG A 219 -9.26 -1.50 -12.62
N ARG A 220 -9.52 -2.70 -12.09
CA ARG A 220 -8.63 -3.86 -12.19
C ARG A 220 -9.38 -5.14 -12.45
N VAL A 221 -8.74 -6.08 -13.11
CA VAL A 221 -9.28 -7.41 -13.38
C VAL A 221 -8.32 -8.45 -12.85
N VAL A 222 -8.85 -9.48 -12.18
CA VAL A 222 -8.07 -10.62 -11.68
C VAL A 222 -8.67 -11.90 -12.23
N LEU A 223 -7.89 -12.66 -12.99
CA LEU A 223 -8.32 -13.91 -13.64
C LEU A 223 -8.18 -15.10 -12.69
N GLU A 224 -9.22 -15.91 -12.50
CA GLU A 224 -9.20 -17.02 -11.53
C GLU A 224 -8.67 -16.58 -10.17
N PRO A 225 -9.41 -15.72 -9.45
CA PRO A 225 -8.94 -15.07 -8.24
C PRO A 225 -8.66 -16.03 -7.08
N ASP A 226 -9.16 -17.27 -7.13
CA ASP A 226 -8.84 -18.30 -6.14
C ASP A 226 -7.48 -18.98 -6.40
N TYR A 227 -6.88 -18.75 -7.58
CA TYR A 227 -5.54 -19.21 -7.90
C TYR A 227 -4.51 -18.25 -7.27
N LEU A 228 -4.04 -18.58 -6.07
CA LEU A 228 -3.18 -17.69 -5.28
C LEU A 228 -1.71 -17.79 -5.72
N ILE A 229 -1.20 -16.73 -6.34
CA ILE A 229 0.22 -16.60 -6.69
C ILE A 229 1.01 -15.99 -5.54
N SER A 230 2.19 -16.53 -5.25
CA SER A 230 3.09 -15.95 -4.25
C SER A 230 3.57 -14.56 -4.67
N VAL A 231 3.51 -13.61 -3.74
CA VAL A 231 4.03 -12.25 -3.91
C VAL A 231 5.49 -12.27 -4.35
N THR A 232 6.32 -13.18 -3.81
CA THR A 232 7.72 -13.32 -4.19
C THR A 232 7.85 -13.72 -5.66
N THR A 233 7.10 -14.72 -6.13
CA THR A 233 7.12 -15.17 -7.52
C THR A 233 6.75 -14.03 -8.47
N LEU A 234 5.71 -13.26 -8.15
CA LEU A 234 5.26 -12.17 -9.01
C LEU A 234 6.20 -10.96 -8.97
N ALA A 235 6.80 -10.67 -7.81
CA ALA A 235 7.77 -9.59 -7.68
C ALA A 235 9.00 -9.82 -8.56
N GLU A 236 9.42 -11.08 -8.74
CA GLU A 236 10.52 -11.45 -9.62
C GLU A 236 10.20 -11.29 -11.11
N CYS A 237 8.92 -11.21 -11.49
CA CYS A 237 8.52 -10.86 -12.86
C CYS A 237 8.81 -9.39 -13.19
N ALA A 238 8.96 -8.53 -12.19
CA ALA A 238 9.26 -7.11 -12.37
C ALA A 238 10.77 -6.89 -12.55
N GLN A 239 11.16 -6.56 -13.77
CA GLN A 239 12.52 -6.25 -14.17
C GLN A 239 12.68 -4.73 -14.38
N ARG A 240 13.90 -4.30 -14.71
CA ARG A 240 14.20 -2.86 -14.91
C ARG A 240 13.44 -2.27 -16.10
N ASP A 241 13.20 -3.07 -17.13
CA ASP A 241 12.67 -2.70 -18.44
C ASP A 241 11.19 -3.06 -18.64
N GLY A 242 10.61 -3.88 -17.76
CA GLY A 242 9.21 -4.25 -17.84
C GLY A 242 8.81 -5.29 -16.79
N THR A 243 7.55 -5.72 -16.84
CA THR A 243 7.02 -6.80 -16.00
C THR A 243 6.59 -7.95 -16.89
N TYR A 244 7.21 -9.12 -16.71
CA TYR A 244 7.08 -10.27 -17.62
C TYR A 244 6.63 -11.51 -16.84
N GLY A 245 5.36 -11.91 -17.02
CA GLY A 245 4.79 -13.07 -16.31
C GLY A 245 5.48 -14.39 -16.64
N GLU A 246 6.08 -14.49 -17.82
CA GLU A 246 6.78 -15.69 -18.31
C GLU A 246 8.05 -16.01 -17.53
N LEU A 247 8.62 -15.03 -16.81
CA LEU A 247 9.79 -15.26 -15.96
C LEU A 247 9.48 -16.21 -14.80
N ALA A 248 8.28 -16.13 -14.22
CA ALA A 248 7.84 -17.07 -13.20
C ALA A 248 7.75 -18.49 -13.77
N LEU A 249 7.20 -18.63 -14.98
CA LEU A 249 7.10 -19.91 -15.68
C LEU A 249 8.48 -20.48 -16.02
N LEU A 250 9.42 -19.66 -16.49
CA LEU A 250 10.80 -20.07 -16.75
C LEU A 250 11.46 -20.61 -15.48
N LYS A 251 11.31 -19.88 -14.36
CA LYS A 251 11.90 -20.28 -13.07
C LYS A 251 11.35 -21.61 -12.56
N ALA A 252 10.08 -21.90 -12.79
CA ALA A 252 9.49 -23.19 -12.42
C ALA A 252 10.14 -24.40 -13.13
N PHE A 253 10.89 -24.19 -14.22
CA PHE A 253 11.66 -25.24 -14.91
C PHE A 253 13.14 -25.30 -14.49
N LEU A 254 13.63 -24.35 -13.69
CA LEU A 254 15.00 -24.32 -13.19
C LEU A 254 15.11 -25.12 -11.89
N PRO A 255 16.27 -25.75 -11.62
CA PRO A 255 16.50 -26.43 -10.35
C PRO A 255 16.57 -25.43 -9.19
N ASP A 256 16.01 -25.80 -8.04
CA ASP A 256 16.19 -25.06 -6.80
C ASP A 256 17.62 -25.25 -6.27
N GLU A 257 18.47 -24.25 -6.43
CA GLU A 257 19.82 -24.25 -5.88
C GLU A 257 19.88 -23.54 -4.53
N THR A 258 20.36 -24.25 -3.50
CA THR A 258 20.66 -23.61 -2.20
C THR A 258 21.90 -22.73 -2.37
N SER A 259 21.67 -21.41 -2.43
CA SER A 259 22.74 -20.43 -2.56
C SER A 259 23.11 -19.81 -1.20
N ARG A 260 24.36 -19.35 -1.08
CA ARG A 260 24.83 -18.55 0.07
C ARG A 260 23.88 -17.40 0.39
N SER A 261 23.43 -16.68 -0.64
CA SER A 261 22.53 -15.52 -0.49
C SER A 261 21.20 -15.90 0.16
N LEU A 262 20.63 -17.05 -0.19
CA LEU A 262 19.40 -17.56 0.39
C LEU A 262 19.59 -17.90 1.87
N VAL A 263 20.67 -18.64 2.19
CA VAL A 263 20.97 -19.00 3.59
C VAL A 263 21.21 -17.76 4.43
N VAL A 264 22.03 -16.81 3.97
CA VAL A 264 22.25 -15.54 4.66
C VAL A 264 20.94 -14.78 4.84
N GLY A 265 20.07 -14.72 3.83
CA GLY A 265 18.74 -14.11 3.95
C GLY A 265 17.92 -14.69 5.09
N ASN A 266 17.78 -16.01 5.15
CA ASN A 266 17.02 -16.69 6.21
C ASN A 266 17.61 -16.41 7.60
N LEU A 267 18.94 -16.44 7.73
CA LEU A 267 19.61 -16.16 9.01
C LEU A 267 19.44 -14.71 9.43
N VAL A 268 19.45 -13.76 8.49
CA VAL A 268 19.25 -12.34 8.77
C VAL A 268 17.80 -12.04 9.15
N ASN A 269 16.81 -12.68 8.52
CA ASN A 269 15.41 -12.62 8.94
C ASN A 269 15.27 -13.10 10.39
N ARG A 270 15.89 -14.24 10.73
CA ARG A 270 15.89 -14.74 12.10
C ARG A 270 16.55 -13.79 13.10
N LEU A 271 17.64 -13.12 12.72
CA LEU A 271 18.26 -12.11 13.57
C LEU A 271 17.33 -10.91 13.81
N LEU A 272 16.56 -10.49 12.80
CA LEU A 272 15.54 -9.46 12.96
C LEU A 272 14.45 -9.91 13.95
N ASP A 273 13.98 -11.15 13.82
CA ASP A 273 12.94 -11.71 14.70
C ASP A 273 13.37 -11.72 16.17
N GLU A 274 14.59 -12.18 16.44
CA GLU A 274 15.17 -12.23 17.79
C GLU A 274 15.34 -10.82 18.37
N GLU A 275 15.82 -9.84 17.58
CA GLU A 275 15.99 -8.46 18.01
C GLU A 275 14.66 -7.78 18.33
N VAL A 276 13.65 -7.94 17.48
CA VAL A 276 12.30 -7.38 17.70
C VAL A 276 11.64 -8.05 18.91
N SER A 277 11.69 -9.38 19.00
CA SER A 277 11.09 -10.16 20.10
C SER A 277 11.71 -9.80 21.45
N HIS A 278 13.04 -9.76 21.52
CA HIS A 278 13.76 -9.44 22.75
C HIS A 278 13.46 -8.01 23.22
N ALA A 279 13.44 -7.06 22.29
CA ALA A 279 13.13 -5.67 22.62
C ALA A 279 11.66 -5.48 23.04
N ALA A 280 10.71 -6.17 22.41
CA ALA A 280 9.30 -6.16 22.83
C ALA A 280 9.14 -6.69 24.27
N GLN A 281 9.82 -7.79 24.62
CA GLN A 281 9.83 -8.35 25.98
C GLN A 281 10.38 -7.37 27.01
N GLN A 282 11.45 -6.63 26.68
CA GLN A 282 12.00 -5.60 27.57
C GLN A 282 11.01 -4.46 27.83
N VAL A 283 10.25 -4.03 26.81
CA VAL A 283 9.23 -2.97 26.96
C VAL A 283 8.11 -3.43 27.89
N VAL A 284 7.59 -4.64 27.70
CA VAL A 284 6.54 -5.22 28.55
C VAL A 284 7.04 -5.39 29.99
N GLY A 285 8.25 -5.90 30.17
CA GLY A 285 8.87 -6.06 31.49
C GLY A 285 9.04 -4.73 32.23
N ARG A 286 9.51 -3.67 31.55
CA ARG A 286 9.61 -2.33 32.14
C ARG A 286 8.24 -1.75 32.51
N GLN A 287 7.23 -1.92 31.65
CA GLN A 287 5.86 -1.45 31.95
C GLN A 287 5.28 -2.15 33.19
N ALA A 288 5.46 -3.47 33.30
CA ALA A 288 5.04 -4.24 34.47
C ALA A 288 5.78 -3.79 35.74
N GLN A 289 7.09 -3.52 35.65
CA GLN A 289 7.88 -3.00 36.77
C GLN A 289 7.43 -1.60 37.22
N VAL A 290 7.14 -0.70 36.27
CA VAL A 290 6.62 0.64 36.58
C VAL A 290 5.23 0.55 37.20
N ALA A 291 4.34 -0.30 36.68
CA ALA A 291 3.02 -0.52 37.26
C ALA A 291 3.10 -1.07 38.70
N ALA A 292 4.01 -2.02 38.94
CA ALA A 292 4.26 -2.57 40.28
C ALA A 292 4.85 -1.51 41.23
N ALA A 293 5.80 -0.69 40.76
CA ALA A 293 6.38 0.40 41.55
C ALA A 293 5.34 1.47 41.90
N VAL A 294 4.45 1.84 40.97
CA VAL A 294 3.34 2.78 41.21
C VAL A 294 2.32 2.20 42.18
N ALA A 295 2.02 0.90 42.09
CA ALA A 295 1.14 0.22 43.05
C ALA A 295 1.74 0.20 44.46
N LEU A 296 3.04 -0.07 44.60
CA LEU A 296 3.78 0.00 45.87
C LEU A 296 3.79 1.42 46.44
N LEU A 297 4.02 2.44 45.60
CA LEU A 297 3.98 3.84 46.03
C LEU A 297 2.59 4.27 46.52
N ARG A 298 1.53 3.76 45.88
CA ARG A 298 0.13 4.02 46.29
C ARG A 298 -0.28 3.27 47.56
N ALA A 299 0.36 2.12 47.85
CA ALA A 299 0.14 1.34 49.06
C ALA A 299 0.94 1.85 50.27
N ALA A 300 1.94 2.71 50.07
CA ALA A 300 2.74 3.28 51.14
C ALA A 300 2.02 4.45 51.84
N THR A 301 1.68 4.30 53.12
CA THR A 301 1.25 5.39 54.01
C THR A 301 2.38 6.41 54.26
N PRO A 302 2.09 7.70 54.53
CA PRO A 302 3.04 8.81 54.43
C PRO A 302 4.03 8.93 55.61
N ALA A 303 4.50 7.83 56.19
CA ALA A 303 5.35 7.83 57.38
C ALA A 303 6.68 7.05 57.25
N ALA A 304 7.05 6.57 56.06
CA ALA A 304 8.32 5.87 55.86
C ALA A 304 9.28 6.71 55.00
N GLU A 305 10.46 7.02 55.55
CA GLU A 305 11.55 7.67 54.84
C GLU A 305 11.94 6.86 53.58
N PRO A 306 12.21 7.53 52.43
CA PRO A 306 12.50 6.83 51.19
C PRO A 306 13.87 6.16 51.26
N GLN A 307 13.88 4.82 51.38
CA GLN A 307 15.09 4.04 51.11
C GLN A 307 15.39 4.07 49.60
N PRO A 308 16.66 4.20 49.20
CA PRO A 308 17.04 4.21 47.80
C PRO A 308 16.73 2.84 47.18
N VAL A 309 15.67 2.78 46.38
CA VAL A 309 15.37 1.63 45.52
C VAL A 309 16.54 1.51 44.54
N ALA A 310 17.32 0.44 44.66
CA ALA A 310 18.41 0.14 43.75
C ALA A 310 17.89 0.21 42.31
N SER A 311 18.54 1.02 41.46
CA SER A 311 18.23 1.05 40.03
C SER A 311 18.32 -0.37 39.48
N PRO A 312 17.29 -0.88 38.80
CA PRO A 312 17.34 -2.22 38.25
C PRO A 312 18.53 -2.32 37.29
N ALA A 313 19.29 -3.42 37.37
CA ALA A 313 20.37 -3.70 36.44
C ALA A 313 19.84 -3.60 35.00
N PRO A 314 20.60 -3.01 34.06
CA PRO A 314 20.17 -2.94 32.67
C PRO A 314 19.90 -4.37 32.18
N ALA A 315 18.68 -4.61 31.67
CA ALA A 315 18.33 -5.87 31.05
C ALA A 315 19.36 -6.17 29.95
N ALA A 316 19.98 -7.36 30.01
CA ALA A 316 21.03 -7.73 29.08
C ALA A 316 20.50 -7.61 27.63
N ASP A 317 21.26 -6.93 26.77
CA ASP A 317 21.00 -6.87 25.33
C ASP A 317 21.02 -8.29 24.71
N PHE A 318 20.39 -8.48 23.55
CA PHE A 318 20.49 -9.75 22.81
C PHE A 318 21.97 -10.10 22.57
N ASP A 319 22.38 -11.28 23.05
CA ASP A 319 23.76 -11.77 22.97
C ASP A 319 24.00 -12.45 21.61
N LEU A 320 24.47 -11.65 20.66
CA LEU A 320 24.79 -12.09 19.31
C LEU A 320 25.85 -13.21 19.31
N GLU A 321 26.91 -13.08 20.10
CA GLU A 321 28.01 -14.06 20.07
C GLU A 321 27.57 -15.41 20.63
N HIS A 322 26.76 -15.42 21.69
CA HIS A 322 26.14 -16.65 22.16
C HIS A 322 25.21 -17.26 21.11
N PHE A 323 24.39 -16.45 20.43
CA PHE A 323 23.52 -16.93 19.36
C PHE A 323 24.34 -17.57 18.23
N LEU A 324 25.33 -16.85 17.69
CA LEU A 324 26.19 -17.31 16.59
C LEU A 324 26.96 -18.59 16.96
N THR A 325 27.52 -18.67 18.16
CA THR A 325 28.40 -19.80 18.55
C THR A 325 27.67 -21.00 19.14
N LYS A 326 26.48 -20.83 19.72
CA LYS A 326 25.77 -21.91 20.44
C LYS A 326 24.41 -22.28 19.86
N LYS A 327 23.73 -21.37 19.18
CA LYS A 327 22.35 -21.57 18.70
C LYS A 327 22.25 -21.68 17.18
N LEU A 328 23.02 -20.90 16.44
CA LEU A 328 22.93 -20.79 14.97
C LEU A 328 22.98 -22.15 14.27
N PHE A 329 24.04 -22.93 14.51
CA PHE A 329 24.19 -24.25 13.89
C PHE A 329 23.08 -25.23 14.32
N ARG A 330 22.60 -25.14 15.55
CA ARG A 330 21.53 -26.02 16.04
C ARG A 330 20.18 -25.69 15.42
N ALA A 331 19.96 -24.43 15.03
CA ALA A 331 18.74 -24.01 14.38
C ALA A 331 18.67 -24.50 12.93
N GLU A 332 19.79 -24.46 12.19
CA GLU A 332 19.83 -24.72 10.74
C GLU A 332 20.99 -25.65 10.33
N PRO A 333 21.13 -26.85 10.94
CA PRO A 333 22.33 -27.68 10.76
C PRO A 333 22.50 -28.18 9.33
N LEU A 334 21.41 -28.56 8.65
CA LEU A 334 21.46 -29.07 7.28
C LEU A 334 21.75 -27.95 6.28
N THR A 335 21.04 -26.83 6.39
CA THR A 335 21.19 -25.64 5.55
C THR A 335 22.61 -25.08 5.59
N LEU A 336 23.23 -25.05 6.78
CA LEU A 336 24.61 -24.58 6.94
C LEU A 336 25.64 -25.59 6.43
N SER A 337 25.38 -26.89 6.60
CA SER A 337 26.32 -27.94 6.19
C SER A 337 26.41 -28.13 4.68
N THR A 338 25.42 -27.67 3.92
CA THR A 338 25.41 -27.73 2.44
C THR A 338 26.14 -26.57 1.77
N LEU A 339 26.51 -25.53 2.53
CA LEU A 339 27.23 -24.37 2.01
C LEU A 339 28.69 -24.76 1.64
N PRO A 340 29.16 -24.47 0.40
CA PRO A 340 30.53 -24.72 -0.01
C PRO A 340 31.57 -24.04 0.90
N GLU A 341 31.21 -22.89 1.49
CA GLU A 341 32.07 -22.12 2.38
C GLU A 341 32.43 -22.89 3.66
N PHE A 342 31.54 -23.77 4.14
CA PHE A 342 31.80 -24.65 5.29
C PHE A 342 32.83 -25.75 5.01
N GLN A 343 33.18 -25.96 3.73
CA GLN A 343 34.25 -26.88 3.33
C GLN A 343 35.64 -26.21 3.34
N THR A 344 35.69 -24.89 3.59
CA THR A 344 36.93 -24.09 3.60
C THR A 344 37.27 -23.63 5.01
N ARG A 345 38.55 -23.35 5.27
CA ARG A 345 39.00 -22.87 6.59
C ARG A 345 38.47 -21.48 6.95
N ASN A 346 38.18 -20.63 5.95
CA ASN A 346 37.82 -19.22 6.16
C ASN A 346 36.32 -18.94 6.01
N GLY A 347 35.56 -19.84 5.38
CA GLY A 347 34.16 -19.58 5.05
C GLY A 347 33.23 -19.40 6.25
N VAL A 348 33.45 -20.15 7.33
CA VAL A 348 32.68 -19.97 8.58
C VAL A 348 32.99 -18.61 9.23
N PRO A 349 34.27 -18.23 9.46
CA PRO A 349 34.60 -16.86 9.89
C PRO A 349 33.96 -15.77 9.03
N GLU A 350 34.04 -15.86 7.70
CA GLU A 350 33.48 -14.87 6.77
C GLU A 350 31.95 -14.76 6.89
N LEU A 351 31.25 -15.90 7.01
CA LEU A 351 29.80 -15.91 7.24
C LEU A 351 29.44 -15.21 8.56
N LEU A 352 30.17 -15.50 9.64
CA LEU A 352 29.92 -14.89 10.94
C LEU A 352 30.15 -13.38 10.90
N ASP A 353 31.20 -12.92 10.22
CA ASP A 353 31.48 -11.48 10.05
C ASP A 353 30.42 -10.77 9.22
N ASP A 354 29.88 -11.43 8.19
CA ASP A 354 28.74 -10.90 7.45
C ASP A 354 27.48 -10.81 8.33
N LEU A 355 27.16 -11.86 9.10
CA LEU A 355 26.02 -11.83 10.03
C LEU A 355 26.16 -10.73 11.09
N ARG A 356 27.37 -10.50 11.61
CA ARG A 356 27.66 -9.36 12.51
C ARG A 356 27.40 -8.02 11.82
N ARG A 357 27.77 -7.87 10.55
CA ARG A 357 27.51 -6.66 9.77
C ARG A 357 26.00 -6.43 9.61
N HIS A 358 25.26 -7.44 9.17
CA HIS A 358 23.81 -7.35 9.04
C HIS A 358 23.15 -7.00 10.39
N HIS A 359 23.55 -7.66 11.47
CA HIS A 359 23.04 -7.41 12.81
C HIS A 359 23.25 -5.96 13.28
N ARG A 360 24.42 -5.37 13.02
CA ARG A 360 24.68 -3.95 13.32
C ARG A 360 23.67 -3.05 12.62
N THR A 361 23.40 -3.28 11.33
CA THR A 361 22.41 -2.53 10.55
C THR A 361 20.99 -2.70 11.09
N LEU A 362 20.60 -3.94 11.44
CA LEU A 362 19.29 -4.23 12.03
C LEU A 362 19.10 -3.48 13.35
N ARG A 363 20.10 -3.51 14.25
CA ARG A 363 20.06 -2.76 15.51
C ARG A 363 20.00 -1.26 15.30
N GLN A 364 20.74 -0.73 14.32
CA GLN A 364 20.68 0.68 13.99
C GLN A 364 19.28 1.08 13.49
N ALA A 365 18.70 0.29 12.58
CA ALA A 365 17.34 0.51 12.09
C ALA A 365 16.31 0.45 13.23
N GLN A 366 16.41 -0.54 14.11
CA GLN A 366 15.54 -0.66 15.29
C GLN A 366 15.65 0.55 16.22
N ARG A 367 16.88 1.03 16.54
CA ARG A 367 17.10 2.23 17.36
C ARG A 367 16.52 3.50 16.73
N GLN A 368 16.47 3.55 15.40
CA GLN A 368 15.84 4.62 14.62
C GLN A 368 14.34 4.40 14.44
N GLY A 369 13.75 3.36 15.04
CA GLY A 369 12.32 3.04 14.90
C GLY A 369 11.93 2.62 13.49
N PHE A 370 12.87 2.04 12.74
CA PHE A 370 12.74 1.72 11.33
C PHE A 370 12.29 2.91 10.48
N ALA A 371 12.58 4.15 10.90
CA ALA A 371 12.17 5.34 10.16
C ALA A 371 12.93 5.46 8.84
N ALA A 372 12.20 5.63 7.74
CA ALA A 372 12.79 6.01 6.47
C ALA A 372 13.00 7.52 6.44
N GLN A 373 14.15 7.98 5.93
CA GLN A 373 14.38 9.41 5.72
C GLN A 373 13.39 9.95 4.67
N SER A 374 12.64 10.99 5.03
CA SER A 374 11.72 11.65 4.10
C SER A 374 12.41 12.78 3.36
N ARG A 375 12.28 12.81 2.03
CA ARG A 375 12.72 13.94 1.18
C ARG A 375 11.92 15.23 1.45
N THR A 376 10.75 15.12 2.08
CA THR A 376 9.86 16.26 2.38
C THR A 376 10.08 16.83 3.79
N GLY A 377 11.04 16.29 4.56
CA GLY A 377 11.32 16.74 5.94
C GLY A 377 10.32 16.25 6.99
N TYR A 378 9.31 15.46 6.60
CA TYR A 378 8.36 14.87 7.54
C TYR A 378 9.02 13.76 8.38
N GLN A 379 9.06 13.93 9.70
CA GLN A 379 9.56 12.91 10.62
C GLN A 379 8.50 11.82 10.83
N GLN A 380 8.84 10.59 10.42
CA GLN A 380 8.04 9.41 10.74
C GLN A 380 8.18 9.11 12.24
N GLN A 381 7.07 8.75 12.89
CA GLN A 381 7.16 8.23 14.25
C GLN A 381 7.88 6.87 14.24
N PRO A 382 8.76 6.61 15.23
CA PRO A 382 9.35 5.29 15.44
C PRO A 382 8.26 4.21 15.57
N LEU A 383 8.48 3.03 14.97
CA LEU A 383 7.61 1.87 15.24
C LEU A 383 7.67 1.50 16.72
N ARG A 384 6.52 1.17 17.29
CA ARG A 384 6.42 0.60 18.63
C ARG A 384 6.58 -0.90 18.52
N LEU A 385 7.68 -1.42 19.05
CA LEU A 385 8.02 -2.85 18.93
C LEU A 385 6.98 -3.79 19.54
N VAL A 386 6.17 -3.32 20.49
CA VAL A 386 5.06 -4.07 21.08
C VAL A 386 3.87 -4.26 20.14
N ASP A 387 3.77 -3.44 19.10
CA ASP A 387 2.71 -3.52 18.07
C ASP A 387 3.26 -4.10 16.76
N CYS A 388 4.45 -4.69 16.79
CA CYS A 388 5.06 -5.38 15.66
C CYS A 388 4.66 -6.85 15.61
N PHE A 389 4.26 -7.31 14.43
CA PHE A 389 4.03 -8.71 14.09
C PHE A 389 5.14 -9.18 13.16
N LEU A 390 5.79 -10.29 13.54
CA LEU A 390 6.86 -10.93 12.78
C LEU A 390 6.29 -12.04 11.90
N GLU A 391 6.76 -12.12 10.66
CA GLU A 391 6.38 -13.14 9.68
C GLU A 391 4.85 -13.37 9.46
N PRO A 392 3.96 -12.34 9.50
CA PRO A 392 2.54 -12.58 9.27
C PRO A 392 2.27 -13.01 7.82
N THR A 393 1.38 -13.98 7.65
CA THR A 393 0.98 -14.54 6.35
C THR A 393 -0.43 -14.09 5.98
N PHE A 394 -0.61 -13.65 4.75
CA PHE A 394 -1.89 -13.18 4.21
C PHE A 394 -2.24 -13.90 2.91
N LEU A 395 -3.54 -14.14 2.75
CA LEU A 395 -4.15 -14.72 1.55
C LEU A 395 -5.21 -13.75 1.03
N SER A 396 -5.24 -13.49 -0.27
CA SER A 396 -6.19 -12.59 -0.89
C SER A 396 -6.87 -13.24 -2.08
N ALA A 397 -8.11 -13.69 -1.87
CA ALA A 397 -9.02 -14.07 -2.96
C ALA A 397 -9.58 -12.85 -3.71
N THR A 398 -9.24 -11.61 -3.30
CA THR A 398 -9.54 -10.40 -4.07
C THR A 398 -8.57 -10.25 -5.22
N TYR A 399 -7.26 -10.34 -4.93
CA TYR A 399 -6.17 -10.13 -5.90
C TYR A 399 -5.56 -11.42 -6.45
N GLY A 400 -5.95 -12.59 -5.92
CA GLY A 400 -5.34 -13.87 -6.29
C GLY A 400 -3.87 -13.95 -5.89
N LEU A 401 -3.57 -13.46 -4.69
CA LEU A 401 -2.22 -13.33 -4.15
C LEU A 401 -2.11 -13.99 -2.78
N GLN A 402 -0.92 -14.48 -2.45
CA GLN A 402 -0.54 -14.92 -1.12
C GLN A 402 0.88 -14.48 -0.79
N GLY A 403 1.18 -14.27 0.49
CA GLY A 403 2.54 -13.91 0.87
C GLY A 403 2.75 -13.77 2.37
N ARG A 404 4.01 -13.84 2.76
CA ARG A 404 4.49 -13.65 4.12
C ARG A 404 5.32 -12.37 4.16
N LEU A 405 4.96 -11.42 5.02
CA LEU A 405 5.72 -10.19 5.23
C LEU A 405 6.79 -10.46 6.30
N ASP A 406 7.92 -9.76 6.26
CA ASP A 406 8.92 -9.91 7.33
C ASP A 406 8.48 -9.19 8.62
N LEU A 407 8.06 -7.93 8.52
CA LEU A 407 7.63 -7.12 9.66
C LEU A 407 6.40 -6.26 9.31
N LEU A 408 5.34 -6.41 10.11
CA LEU A 408 4.16 -5.57 10.08
C LEU A 408 4.04 -4.83 11.41
N HIS A 409 3.66 -3.56 11.41
CA HIS A 409 3.38 -2.81 12.62
C HIS A 409 2.02 -2.16 12.55
N GLU A 410 1.21 -2.39 13.58
CA GLU A 410 -0.10 -1.75 13.72
C GLU A 410 0.07 -0.39 14.41
N SER A 411 -0.41 0.66 13.74
CA SER A 411 -0.43 2.01 14.28
C SER A 411 -1.87 2.55 14.31
N PRO A 412 -2.17 3.58 15.13
CA PRO A 412 -3.47 4.25 15.10
C PRO A 412 -3.84 4.85 13.73
N THR A 413 -2.85 5.03 12.85
CA THR A 413 -3.01 5.62 11.52
C THR A 413 -3.07 4.58 10.40
N GLY A 414 -2.80 3.31 10.68
CA GLY A 414 -2.74 2.24 9.67
C GLY A 414 -1.67 1.19 9.94
N TYR A 415 -1.39 0.36 8.93
CA TYR A 415 -0.43 -0.73 9.02
C TYR A 415 0.86 -0.40 8.29
N ASP A 416 1.95 -0.27 9.04
CA ASP A 416 3.30 -0.06 8.51
C ASP A 416 3.92 -1.39 8.12
N LEU A 417 4.49 -1.48 6.93
CA LEU A 417 5.13 -2.67 6.38
C LEU A 417 6.61 -2.41 6.16
N VAL A 418 7.46 -3.33 6.63
CA VAL A 418 8.91 -3.34 6.38
C VAL A 418 9.31 -4.70 5.82
N GLU A 419 9.76 -4.70 4.57
CA GLU A 419 10.32 -5.88 3.89
C GLU A 419 11.85 -5.90 4.06
N LEU A 420 12.43 -7.01 4.50
CA LEU A 420 13.86 -7.17 4.71
C LEU A 420 14.55 -7.73 3.44
N LYS A 421 15.68 -7.11 3.08
CA LYS A 421 16.56 -7.58 2.00
C LYS A 421 17.99 -7.70 2.49
N SER A 422 18.58 -8.87 2.28
CA SER A 422 19.96 -9.22 2.62
C SER A 422 20.92 -9.19 1.43
N SER A 423 20.45 -8.70 0.27
CA SER A 423 21.19 -8.71 -1.00
C SER A 423 22.59 -8.09 -0.84
N VAL A 424 23.60 -8.73 -1.45
CA VAL A 424 24.98 -8.21 -1.46
C VAL A 424 25.03 -6.82 -2.09
N LYS A 425 24.35 -6.64 -3.23
CA LYS A 425 24.22 -5.35 -3.91
C LYS A 425 23.01 -4.59 -3.37
N VAL A 426 23.29 -3.54 -2.61
CA VAL A 426 22.29 -2.59 -2.14
C VAL A 426 22.21 -1.44 -3.15
N PRO A 427 21.00 -1.03 -3.61
CA PRO A 427 20.89 0.10 -4.53
C PRO A 427 21.41 1.37 -3.85
N THR A 428 21.79 2.43 -4.57
CA THR A 428 22.23 3.70 -3.91
C THR A 428 21.09 4.68 -3.68
N ALA A 429 20.04 4.62 -4.51
CA ALA A 429 18.89 5.51 -4.45
C ALA A 429 17.59 4.73 -4.24
N GLU A 430 16.78 4.58 -5.29
CA GLU A 430 15.51 3.89 -5.22
C GLU A 430 15.69 2.38 -5.05
N PRO A 431 14.75 1.68 -4.39
CA PRO A 431 14.76 0.23 -4.32
C PRO A 431 14.82 -0.41 -5.71
N TRP A 432 15.39 -1.62 -5.80
CA TRP A 432 15.31 -2.42 -7.02
C TRP A 432 13.85 -2.67 -7.40
N THR A 433 13.54 -2.71 -8.69
CA THR A 433 12.17 -2.80 -9.21
C THR A 433 11.42 -4.00 -8.65
N ASN A 434 12.07 -5.17 -8.58
CA ASN A 434 11.51 -6.37 -7.97
C ASN A 434 11.24 -6.21 -6.46
N HIS A 435 12.13 -5.55 -5.72
CA HIS A 435 11.89 -5.29 -4.29
C HIS A 435 10.72 -4.33 -4.08
N ALA A 436 10.63 -3.29 -4.90
CA ALA A 436 9.49 -2.36 -4.90
C ALA A 436 8.19 -3.09 -5.27
N ALA A 437 8.20 -3.99 -6.26
CA ALA A 437 7.06 -4.82 -6.63
C ALA A 437 6.56 -5.65 -5.45
N GLN A 438 7.47 -6.33 -4.75
CA GLN A 438 7.13 -7.16 -3.60
C GLN A 438 6.40 -6.35 -2.52
N ALA A 439 6.95 -5.18 -2.17
CA ALA A 439 6.35 -4.30 -1.17
C ALA A 439 4.96 -3.76 -1.61
N GLN A 440 4.77 -3.42 -2.90
CA GLN A 440 3.47 -3.00 -3.43
C GLN A 440 2.42 -4.12 -3.36
N LEU A 441 2.82 -5.35 -3.67
CA LEU A 441 1.94 -6.51 -3.62
C LEU A 441 1.54 -6.87 -2.19
N TYR A 442 2.46 -6.76 -1.22
CA TYR A 442 2.10 -6.88 0.20
C TYR A 442 1.11 -5.81 0.64
N ARG A 443 1.25 -4.57 0.16
CA ARG A 443 0.26 -3.53 0.42
C ARG A 443 -1.13 -3.94 -0.09
N LEU A 444 -1.25 -4.53 -1.28
CA LEU A 444 -2.53 -5.05 -1.79
C LEU A 444 -3.11 -6.17 -0.90
N LEU A 445 -2.26 -7.07 -0.37
CA LEU A 445 -2.70 -8.09 0.59
C LEU A 445 -3.30 -7.44 1.84
N LEU A 446 -2.60 -6.47 2.44
CA LEU A 446 -3.07 -5.74 3.62
C LEU A 446 -4.38 -4.97 3.32
N GLU A 447 -4.48 -4.32 2.17
CA GLU A 447 -5.70 -3.65 1.73
C GLU A 447 -6.87 -4.62 1.57
N SER A 448 -6.65 -5.84 1.10
CA SER A 448 -7.73 -6.82 0.97
C SER A 448 -8.26 -7.36 2.29
N VAL A 449 -7.42 -7.39 3.33
CA VAL A 449 -7.79 -7.95 4.65
C VAL A 449 -8.32 -6.86 5.58
N PHE A 450 -7.68 -5.69 5.61
CA PHE A 450 -7.99 -4.62 6.54
C PHE A 450 -8.75 -3.45 5.88
N GLY A 451 -8.86 -3.41 4.55
CA GLY A 451 -9.43 -2.28 3.80
C GLY A 451 -10.96 -2.18 3.82
N ALA A 452 -11.67 -3.17 4.36
CA ALA A 452 -13.12 -3.16 4.53
C ALA A 452 -13.59 -2.02 5.47
N ASP A 453 -12.75 -1.63 6.44
CA ASP A 453 -13.09 -0.60 7.44
C ASP A 453 -12.83 0.84 6.93
N GLY A 454 -12.38 1.00 5.68
CA GLY A 454 -12.33 2.26 4.95
C GLY A 454 -11.36 3.34 5.42
N GLU A 455 -10.80 3.24 6.64
CA GLU A 455 -10.07 4.33 7.30
C GLU A 455 -8.56 4.12 7.55
N THR A 456 -8.01 2.90 7.58
CA THR A 456 -6.64 2.67 8.12
C THR A 456 -5.71 1.78 7.30
N ALA A 457 -6.21 0.79 6.54
CA ALA A 457 -5.38 -0.27 5.97
C ALA A 457 -4.31 0.15 4.93
N GLY A 458 -4.63 1.09 4.04
CA GLY A 458 -3.73 1.55 2.98
C GLY A 458 -2.91 2.79 3.33
N ARG A 459 -2.99 3.26 4.58
CA ARG A 459 -2.40 4.54 5.05
C ARG A 459 -1.08 4.40 5.80
N GLY A 460 -0.67 3.17 6.12
CA GLY A 460 0.62 2.93 6.75
C GLY A 460 1.77 2.96 5.74
N ARG A 461 2.98 3.15 6.24
CA ARG A 461 4.17 3.27 5.40
C ARG A 461 4.53 1.94 4.77
N THR A 462 5.03 1.96 3.56
CA THR A 462 5.61 0.80 2.88
C THR A 462 7.10 1.02 2.71
N SER A 463 7.93 0.15 3.26
CA SER A 463 9.39 0.34 3.24
C SER A 463 10.16 -0.97 3.07
N ILE A 464 11.40 -0.85 2.60
CA ILE A 464 12.36 -1.95 2.48
C ILE A 464 13.55 -1.65 3.37
N LEU A 465 13.93 -2.60 4.22
CA LEU A 465 15.15 -2.59 5.03
C LEU A 465 16.25 -3.38 4.31
N TYR A 466 17.28 -2.70 3.84
CA TYR A 466 18.49 -3.31 3.32
C TYR A 466 19.48 -3.55 4.47
N SER A 467 19.55 -4.77 4.98
CA SER A 467 20.44 -5.09 6.12
C SER A 467 21.92 -5.05 5.77
N ASN A 468 22.28 -5.17 4.49
CA ASN A 468 23.66 -5.02 4.02
C ASN A 468 24.02 -3.57 3.62
N ALA A 469 23.18 -2.59 3.98
CA ALA A 469 23.48 -1.19 3.73
C ALA A 469 24.77 -0.78 4.44
N ALA A 470 25.61 0.00 3.75
CA ALA A 470 26.81 0.60 4.29
C ALA A 470 26.46 1.73 5.28
N ASP A 471 27.38 2.04 6.19
CA ASP A 471 27.13 2.97 7.31
C ASP A 471 26.79 4.40 6.85
N ASP A 472 27.16 4.78 5.63
CA ASP A 472 26.93 6.10 5.01
C ASP A 472 25.64 6.19 4.18
N GLN A 473 24.90 5.08 4.03
CA GLN A 473 23.64 5.03 3.27
C GLN A 473 22.44 4.64 4.15
N PRO A 474 21.23 5.14 3.84
CA PRO A 474 20.03 4.78 4.59
C PRO A 474 19.65 3.31 4.35
N ALA A 475 19.58 2.55 5.44
CA ALA A 475 19.18 1.14 5.41
C ALA A 475 17.69 0.95 5.12
N VAL A 476 16.82 1.76 5.71
CA VAL A 476 15.37 1.73 5.46
C VAL A 476 15.00 2.70 4.35
N ARG A 477 14.27 2.21 3.34
CA ARG A 477 13.88 2.97 2.16
C ARG A 477 12.38 2.94 1.93
N PRO A 478 11.74 4.08 1.68
CA PRO A 478 10.32 4.10 1.35
C PRO A 478 10.09 3.53 -0.05
N VAL A 479 8.94 2.89 -0.24
CA VAL A 479 8.43 2.50 -1.56
C VAL A 479 7.24 3.39 -1.88
N ILE A 480 7.36 4.16 -2.96
CA ILE A 480 6.33 5.11 -3.40
C ILE A 480 5.22 4.33 -4.10
N GLN A 481 3.96 4.65 -3.79
CA GLN A 481 2.80 4.05 -4.47
C GLN A 481 2.79 4.42 -5.96
N ASN A 482 2.69 3.40 -6.82
CA ASN A 482 2.58 3.57 -8.27
C ASN A 482 1.46 2.66 -8.78
N GLN A 483 0.35 3.27 -9.21
CA GLN A 483 -0.85 2.53 -9.60
C GLN A 483 -0.68 1.81 -10.93
N ASP A 484 -0.01 2.44 -11.90
CA ASP A 484 0.29 1.82 -13.20
C ASP A 484 1.19 0.60 -13.03
N PHE A 485 2.16 0.68 -12.13
CA PHE A 485 3.04 -0.44 -11.81
C PHE A 485 2.27 -1.59 -11.14
N VAL A 486 1.33 -1.28 -10.24
CA VAL A 486 0.42 -2.29 -9.66
C VAL A 486 -0.43 -2.95 -10.74
N ASP A 487 -0.93 -2.19 -11.71
CA ASP A 487 -1.73 -2.75 -12.81
C ASP A 487 -0.88 -3.66 -13.71
N GLN A 488 0.37 -3.29 -13.99
CA GLN A 488 1.33 -4.16 -14.69
C GLN A 488 1.60 -5.47 -13.93
N LEU A 489 1.76 -5.41 -12.61
CA LEU A 489 1.97 -6.61 -11.79
C LEU A 489 0.75 -7.54 -11.82
N LEU A 490 -0.46 -7.01 -11.70
CA LEU A 490 -1.68 -7.82 -11.78
C LEU A 490 -1.94 -8.35 -13.20
N ALA A 491 -1.59 -7.60 -14.23
CA ALA A 491 -1.62 -8.07 -15.61
C ALA A 491 -0.67 -9.25 -15.83
N ALA A 492 0.59 -9.14 -15.36
CA ALA A 492 1.55 -10.24 -15.41
C ALA A 492 1.10 -11.47 -14.63
N ARG A 493 0.43 -11.26 -13.48
CA ARG A 493 -0.21 -12.35 -12.72
C ARG A 493 -1.31 -13.04 -13.51
N ASN A 494 -2.19 -12.29 -14.17
CA ASN A 494 -3.24 -12.86 -15.01
C ASN A 494 -2.66 -13.63 -16.20
N GLN A 495 -1.59 -13.12 -16.81
CA GLN A 495 -0.90 -13.80 -17.89
C GLN A 495 -0.29 -15.13 -17.43
N LEU A 496 0.38 -15.14 -16.26
CA LEU A 496 0.94 -16.36 -15.67
C LEU A 496 -0.14 -17.41 -15.43
N VAL A 497 -1.19 -17.05 -14.67
CA VAL A 497 -2.29 -17.97 -14.34
C VAL A 497 -2.99 -18.47 -15.61
N GLY A 498 -3.27 -17.57 -16.55
CA GLY A 498 -3.88 -17.93 -17.83
C GLY A 498 -3.01 -18.90 -18.64
N THR A 499 -1.69 -18.79 -18.58
CA THR A 499 -0.76 -19.69 -19.26
C THR A 499 -0.70 -21.05 -18.56
N GLU A 500 -0.57 -21.09 -17.23
CA GLU A 500 -0.55 -22.34 -16.44
C GLU A 500 -1.82 -23.16 -16.64
N LEU A 501 -2.99 -22.52 -16.61
CA LEU A 501 -4.27 -23.21 -16.81
C LEU A 501 -4.43 -23.73 -18.25
N GLN A 502 -3.96 -22.98 -19.25
CA GLN A 502 -3.96 -23.45 -20.63
C GLN A 502 -2.98 -24.62 -20.83
N LEU A 503 -1.82 -24.59 -20.19
CA LEU A 503 -0.86 -25.70 -20.19
C LEU A 503 -1.49 -26.94 -19.55
N ALA A 504 -2.18 -26.79 -18.42
CA ALA A 504 -2.88 -27.88 -17.75
C ALA A 504 -4.02 -28.49 -18.60
N ARG A 505 -4.64 -27.70 -19.48
CA ARG A 505 -5.69 -28.15 -20.41
C ARG A 505 -5.17 -28.59 -21.78
N ALA A 506 -3.88 -28.40 -22.08
CA ALA A 506 -3.32 -28.71 -23.38
C ALA A 506 -3.29 -30.24 -23.60
N THR A 507 -3.85 -30.70 -24.71
CA THR A 507 -3.95 -32.14 -25.03
C THR A 507 -2.93 -32.58 -26.08
N THR A 508 -2.20 -31.64 -26.69
CA THR A 508 -1.24 -31.93 -27.77
C THR A 508 0.12 -31.26 -27.54
N PRO A 509 1.23 -31.90 -27.96
CA PRO A 509 2.56 -31.29 -27.91
C PRO A 509 2.64 -29.94 -28.65
N SER A 510 1.90 -29.78 -29.74
CA SER A 510 1.87 -28.52 -30.50
C SER A 510 1.25 -27.36 -29.72
N GLN A 511 0.19 -27.61 -28.93
CA GLN A 511 -0.40 -26.61 -28.04
C GLN A 511 0.57 -26.23 -26.92
N VAL A 512 1.19 -27.23 -26.27
CA VAL A 512 2.21 -27.01 -25.24
C VAL A 512 3.37 -26.18 -25.80
N LYS A 513 3.89 -26.54 -26.98
CA LYS A 513 4.97 -25.80 -27.65
C LYS A 513 4.58 -24.35 -27.93
N LYS A 514 3.33 -24.09 -28.35
CA LYS A 514 2.85 -22.72 -28.60
C LYS A 514 2.81 -21.89 -27.33
N LEU A 515 2.32 -22.46 -26.22
CA LEU A 515 2.22 -21.79 -24.92
C LEU A 515 3.60 -21.54 -24.30
N LEU A 516 4.54 -22.47 -24.48
CA LEU A 516 5.91 -22.33 -23.99
C LEU A 516 6.83 -21.54 -24.92
N LEU A 517 6.38 -21.17 -26.12
CA LEU A 517 7.22 -20.48 -27.11
C LEU A 517 7.89 -19.21 -26.54
N PRO A 518 7.20 -18.33 -25.77
CA PRO A 518 7.85 -17.16 -25.18
C PRO A 518 8.98 -17.49 -24.20
N VAL A 519 8.94 -18.66 -23.56
CA VAL A 519 9.96 -19.15 -22.63
C VAL A 519 11.09 -19.88 -23.36
N LEU A 520 10.75 -20.71 -24.35
CA LEU A 520 11.69 -21.56 -25.10
C LEU A 520 12.47 -20.78 -26.16
N GLN A 521 11.85 -19.76 -26.73
CA GLN A 521 12.43 -18.86 -27.73
C GLN A 521 12.06 -17.44 -27.31
N PRO A 522 12.63 -16.95 -26.19
CA PRO A 522 12.35 -15.61 -25.76
C PRO A 522 12.73 -14.65 -26.88
N ASN A 523 11.94 -13.61 -27.08
CA ASN A 523 12.32 -12.55 -27.99
C ASN A 523 13.58 -11.87 -27.43
N LEU A 524 14.75 -12.31 -27.88
CA LEU A 524 16.06 -11.89 -27.36
C LEU A 524 16.32 -10.38 -27.57
N ALA A 525 15.52 -9.71 -28.40
CA ALA A 525 15.53 -8.25 -28.54
C ALA A 525 14.77 -7.52 -27.42
N ALA A 526 13.97 -8.24 -26.61
CA ALA A 526 13.13 -7.70 -25.53
C ALA A 526 13.53 -8.20 -24.13
N LEU A 527 14.52 -9.10 -24.02
CA LEU A 527 15.12 -9.48 -22.74
C LEU A 527 16.36 -8.61 -22.47
N PRO A 528 16.62 -8.22 -21.20
CA PRO A 528 17.86 -7.55 -20.85
C PRO A 528 19.04 -8.44 -21.23
N SER A 529 20.16 -7.82 -21.62
CA SER A 529 21.39 -8.59 -21.81
C SER A 529 21.71 -9.32 -20.51
N PHE A 530 21.80 -10.65 -20.58
CA PHE A 530 22.34 -11.45 -19.48
C PHE A 530 23.83 -11.10 -19.35
N GLY A 531 24.10 -10.00 -18.67
CA GLY A 531 25.43 -9.56 -18.30
C GLY A 531 26.03 -10.51 -17.27
N ARG A 532 27.25 -10.96 -17.54
CA ARG A 532 28.11 -11.72 -16.64
C ARG A 532 28.33 -11.00 -15.30
#